data_AF-A0A7X5L0Y7-F1
#
_entry.id   AF-A0A7X5L0Y7-F1
#
_cell.length_a   1.000
_cell.length_b   1.000
_cell.length_c   1.000
_cell.angle_alpha   90.00
_cell.angle_beta   90.00
_cell.angle_gamma   90.00
#
_symmetry.space_group_name_H-M   'P 1'
#
loop_
_entity.id
_entity.type
_entity.pdbx_description
1 polymer ?
#
loop_
_entity_poly.entity_id
_entity_poly.type
_entity_poly.pdbx_seq_one_letter_code
_entity_poly.pdbx_strand_id
1 'polypeptide(L)'
;MATLKESLSKGITAINVKTSSFMEESKCKTYIATLEKEIQTLKLNMGELIYTKTIVGEDYQENVAEIIQKINEKYEEIEQQKKIIEKLAIEEKQILGTSSTEAVKYCAKCGAQNAGNYKFCSKCGTPLV
;
A
#
# COMPACT_ATOMS: atom_id res chain seq x y z
N MET A 1 31.31 2.38 -25.19
CA MET A 1 31.48 1.75 -23.86
C MET A 1 30.87 2.67 -22.79
N ALA A 2 29.57 2.56 -22.52
CA ALA A 2 28.87 3.36 -21.50
C ALA A 2 27.91 2.53 -20.63
N THR A 3 28.10 1.21 -20.54
CA THR A 3 27.04 0.31 -20.06
C THR A 3 27.03 0.06 -18.55
N LEU A 4 28.15 0.23 -17.85
CA LEU A 4 28.28 -0.08 -16.42
C LEU A 4 27.95 1.11 -15.50
N LYS A 5 28.44 2.31 -15.82
CA LYS A 5 28.21 3.51 -15.00
C LYS A 5 26.74 3.94 -15.00
N GLU A 6 26.08 3.85 -16.15
CA GLU A 6 24.64 4.13 -16.26
C GLU A 6 23.79 3.08 -15.55
N SER A 7 24.15 1.79 -15.66
CA SER A 7 23.44 0.71 -14.95
C SER A 7 23.60 0.80 -13.43
N LEU A 8 24.79 1.17 -12.94
CA LEU A 8 25.05 1.37 -11.51
C LEU A 8 24.28 2.59 -10.98
N SER A 9 24.29 3.71 -11.72
CA SER A 9 23.53 4.91 -11.34
C SER A 9 22.02 4.64 -11.25
N LYS A 10 21.46 3.87 -12.20
CA LYS A 10 20.05 3.46 -12.16
C LYS A 10 19.73 2.57 -10.96
N GLY A 11 20.63 1.65 -10.61
CA GLY A 11 20.48 0.80 -9.42
C GLY A 11 20.46 1.59 -8.11
N ILE A 12 21.33 2.61 -7.98
CA ILE A 12 21.38 3.47 -6.80
C ILE A 12 20.09 4.33 -6.71
N THR A 13 19.63 4.92 -7.82
CA THR A 13 18.38 5.70 -7.84
C THR A 13 17.16 4.83 -7.53
N ALA A 14 17.09 3.60 -8.08
CA ALA A 14 16.02 2.65 -7.82
C ALA A 14 15.90 2.27 -6.34
N ILE A 15 17.04 2.01 -5.67
CA ILE A 15 17.06 1.69 -4.24
C ILE A 15 16.59 2.88 -3.41
N ASN A 16 17.03 4.09 -3.77
CA ASN A 16 16.67 5.30 -3.04
C ASN A 16 15.16 5.59 -3.13
N VAL A 17 14.59 5.53 -4.34
CA VAL A 17 13.16 5.75 -4.59
C VAL A 17 12.29 4.69 -3.89
N LYS A 18 12.70 3.42 -3.94
CA LYS A 18 11.99 2.34 -3.25
C LYS A 18 12.00 2.51 -1.73
N THR A 19 13.12 2.99 -1.18
CA THR A 19 13.24 3.23 0.27
C THR A 19 12.35 4.39 0.71
N SER A 20 12.32 5.51 -0.04
CA SER A 20 11.47 6.65 0.29
C SER A 20 9.99 6.33 0.15
N SER A 21 9.59 5.67 -0.94
CA SER A 21 8.20 5.25 -1.18
C SER A 21 7.71 4.27 -0.10
N PHE A 22 8.50 3.27 0.26
CA PHE A 22 8.17 2.35 1.36
C PHE A 22 7.93 3.08 2.69
N MET A 23 8.77 4.08 3.01
CA MET A 23 8.62 4.87 4.23
C MET A 23 7.33 5.69 4.22
N GLU A 24 6.99 6.30 3.09
CA GLU A 24 5.74 7.06 2.92
C GLU A 24 4.51 6.15 3.01
N GLU A 25 4.53 5.00 2.33
CA GLU A 25 3.48 3.99 2.42
C GLU A 25 3.30 3.51 3.87
N SER A 26 4.38 3.26 4.61
CA SER A 26 4.33 2.84 6.01
C SER A 26 3.72 3.92 6.92
N LYS A 27 4.01 5.20 6.66
CA LYS A 27 3.39 6.33 7.38
C LYS A 27 1.89 6.37 7.11
N CYS A 28 1.48 6.30 5.85
CA CYS A 28 0.07 6.27 5.46
C CYS A 28 -0.67 5.11 6.13
N LYS A 29 -0.11 3.89 6.10
CA LYS A 29 -0.69 2.71 6.76
C LYS A 29 -0.85 2.89 8.27
N THR A 30 0.17 3.45 8.92
CA THR A 30 0.12 3.72 10.37
C THR A 30 -0.97 4.75 10.68
N TYR A 31 -1.07 5.80 9.86
CA TYR A 31 -2.10 6.82 10.03
C TYR A 31 -3.51 6.26 9.81
N ILE A 32 -3.72 5.43 8.77
CA ILE A 32 -4.97 4.70 8.55
C ILE A 32 -5.34 3.86 9.78
N ALA A 33 -4.40 3.07 10.31
CA ALA A 33 -4.65 2.24 11.49
C ALA A 33 -5.02 3.06 12.73
N THR A 34 -4.47 4.27 12.89
CA THR A 34 -4.87 5.21 13.94
C THR A 34 -6.28 5.71 13.73
N LEU A 35 -6.62 6.18 12.52
CA LEU A 35 -7.97 6.66 12.18
C LEU A 35 -9.03 5.56 12.36
N GLU A 36 -8.73 4.32 11.99
CA GLU A 36 -9.62 3.17 12.20
C GLU A 36 -9.91 2.93 13.69
N LYS A 37 -8.89 3.02 14.56
CA LYS A 37 -9.06 2.92 16.02
C LYS A 37 -9.87 4.09 16.59
N GLU A 38 -9.66 5.29 16.08
CA GLU A 38 -10.44 6.47 16.48
C GLU A 38 -11.90 6.33 16.08
N ILE A 39 -12.19 5.88 14.85
CA ILE A 39 -13.55 5.57 14.39
C ILE A 39 -14.20 4.52 15.28
N GLN A 40 -13.48 3.47 15.67
CA GLN A 40 -14.00 2.45 16.58
C GLN A 40 -14.36 3.06 17.94
N THR A 41 -13.48 3.89 18.50
CA THR A 41 -13.73 4.60 19.77
C THR A 41 -14.95 5.52 19.66
N LEU A 42 -15.08 6.28 18.58
CA LEU A 42 -16.24 7.15 18.34
C LEU A 42 -17.55 6.35 18.27
N LYS A 43 -17.56 5.20 17.59
CA LYS A 43 -18.74 4.32 17.52
C LYS A 43 -19.14 3.79 18.89
N LEU A 44 -18.17 3.41 19.73
CA LEU A 44 -18.43 2.96 21.10
C LEU A 44 -18.99 4.08 21.97
N ASN A 45 -18.34 5.26 21.96
CA ASN A 45 -18.78 6.43 22.71
C ASN A 45 -20.18 6.88 22.28
N MET A 46 -20.49 6.81 20.98
CA MET A 46 -21.83 7.08 20.47
C MET A 46 -22.87 6.13 21.05
N GLY A 47 -22.58 4.83 21.12
CA GLY A 47 -23.46 3.85 21.73
C GLY A 47 -23.69 4.10 23.23
N GLU A 48 -22.63 4.42 23.97
CA GLU A 48 -22.70 4.77 25.39
C GLU A 48 -23.53 6.04 25.63
N LEU A 49 -23.35 7.05 24.78
CA LEU A 49 -24.12 8.29 24.81
C LEU A 49 -25.61 8.03 24.57
N ILE A 50 -25.96 7.28 23.52
CA ILE A 50 -27.34 6.93 23.22
C ILE A 50 -27.97 6.18 24.39
N TYR A 51 -27.28 5.18 24.93
CA TYR A 51 -27.77 4.42 26.08
C TYR A 51 -28.04 5.32 27.29
N THR A 52 -27.05 6.15 27.65
CA THR A 52 -27.14 7.06 28.81
C THR A 52 -28.26 8.08 28.66
N LYS A 53 -28.40 8.70 27.48
CA LYS A 53 -29.45 9.68 27.23
C LYS A 53 -30.83 9.04 27.19
N THR A 54 -30.94 7.82 26.66
CA THR A 54 -32.19 7.06 26.64
C THR A 54 -32.69 6.74 28.05
N ILE A 55 -31.81 6.31 28.96
CA ILE A 55 -32.23 5.98 30.35
C ILE A 55 -32.65 7.22 31.15
N VAL A 56 -32.11 8.40 30.84
CA VAL A 56 -32.48 9.68 31.49
C VAL A 56 -33.69 10.32 30.79
N GLY A 57 -34.07 9.85 29.59
CA GLY A 57 -35.15 10.44 28.80
C GLY A 57 -34.75 11.75 28.10
N GLU A 58 -33.45 11.93 27.84
CA GLU A 58 -32.91 13.10 27.15
C GLU A 58 -32.72 12.84 25.65
N ASP A 59 -32.83 13.91 24.86
CA ASP A 59 -32.49 13.86 23.44
C ASP A 59 -30.98 13.70 23.23
N TYR A 60 -30.62 13.01 22.15
CA TYR A 60 -29.24 12.75 21.76
C TYR A 60 -28.99 12.97 20.26
N GLN A 61 -29.97 13.44 19.49
CA GLN A 61 -29.87 13.48 18.03
C GLN A 61 -28.72 14.39 17.57
N GLU A 62 -28.56 15.55 18.19
CA GLU A 62 -27.48 16.50 17.86
C GLU A 62 -26.09 15.91 18.14
N ASN A 63 -25.91 15.31 19.32
CA ASN A 63 -24.66 14.67 19.71
C ASN A 63 -24.29 13.50 18.77
N VAL A 64 -25.28 12.71 18.38
CA VAL A 64 -25.09 11.60 17.43
C VAL A 64 -24.74 12.15 16.04
N ALA A 65 -25.41 13.20 15.57
CA ALA A 65 -25.11 13.82 14.29
C ALA A 65 -23.66 14.34 14.24
N GLU A 66 -23.19 14.99 15.31
CA GLU A 66 -21.81 15.46 15.41
C GLU A 66 -20.79 14.30 15.37
N ILE A 67 -21.07 13.21 16.09
CA ILE A 67 -20.18 12.03 16.08
C ILE A 67 -20.16 11.38 14.68
N ILE A 68 -21.30 11.27 14.01
CA ILE A 68 -21.39 10.74 12.64
C ILE A 68 -20.58 11.61 11.67
N GLN A 69 -20.68 12.93 11.78
CA GLN A 69 -19.88 13.84 10.96
C GLN A 69 -18.38 13.58 11.13
N LYS A 70 -17.90 13.51 12.38
CA LYS A 70 -16.48 13.22 12.67
C LYS A 70 -16.04 11.85 12.14
N ILE A 71 -16.91 10.84 12.20
CA ILE A 71 -16.63 9.51 11.63
C ILE A 71 -16.49 9.60 10.10
N ASN A 72 -17.37 10.34 9.42
CA ASN A 72 -17.33 10.50 7.98
C ASN A 72 -16.07 11.23 7.52
N GLU A 73 -15.69 12.32 8.19
CA GLU A 73 -14.44 13.05 7.91
C GLU A 73 -13.23 12.12 8.00
N LYS A 74 -13.16 11.26 9.03
CA LYS A 74 -12.07 10.28 9.17
C LYS A 74 -12.07 9.21 8.08
N TYR A 75 -13.24 8.78 7.61
CA TYR A 75 -13.33 7.89 6.45
C TYR A 75 -12.83 8.56 5.17
N GLU A 76 -13.14 9.83 4.96
CA GLU A 76 -12.61 10.61 3.83
C GLU A 76 -11.08 10.71 3.90
N GLU A 77 -10.51 10.98 5.07
CA GLU A 77 -9.07 10.98 5.30
C GLU A 77 -8.45 9.61 4.97
N ILE A 78 -9.05 8.50 5.42
CA ILE A 78 -8.58 7.15 5.09
C ILE A 78 -8.55 6.94 3.56
N GLU A 79 -9.59 7.35 2.84
CA GLU A 79 -9.65 7.22 1.39
C GLU A 79 -8.59 8.09 0.68
N GLN A 80 -8.28 9.28 1.21
CA GLN A 80 -7.17 10.09 0.71
C GLN A 80 -5.82 9.38 0.90
N GLN A 81 -5.57 8.79 2.06
CA GLN A 81 -4.33 8.05 2.32
C GLN A 81 -4.19 6.81 1.40
N LYS A 82 -5.28 6.08 1.17
CA LYS A 82 -5.29 4.95 0.22
C LYS A 82 -4.93 5.39 -1.20
N LYS A 83 -5.46 6.52 -1.66
CA LYS A 83 -5.11 7.10 -2.98
C LYS A 83 -3.64 7.49 -3.06
N ILE A 84 -3.05 7.98 -1.97
CA ILE A 84 -1.60 8.28 -1.92
C ILE A 84 -0.79 6.99 -2.07
N ILE A 85 -1.13 5.94 -1.33
CA ILE A 85 -0.46 4.62 -1.45
C ILE A 85 -0.56 4.08 -2.88
N GLU A 86 -1.73 4.18 -3.50
CA GLU A 86 -1.92 3.74 -4.89
C GLU A 86 -1.05 4.53 -5.87
N LYS A 87 -0.98 5.85 -5.72
CA LYS A 87 -0.10 6.70 -6.54
C LYS A 87 1.37 6.35 -6.38
N LEU A 88 1.85 6.17 -5.14
CA LEU A 88 3.23 5.75 -4.86
C LEU A 88 3.56 4.43 -5.56
N ALA A 89 2.64 3.46 -5.53
CA ALA A 89 2.82 2.18 -6.21
C ALA A 89 2.87 2.32 -7.75
N ILE A 90 2.16 3.29 -8.33
CA ILE A 90 2.21 3.58 -9.78
C ILE A 90 3.52 4.28 -10.13
N GLU A 91 3.93 5.29 -9.35
CA GLU A 91 5.17 6.03 -9.55
C GLU A 91 6.40 5.12 -9.44
N GLU A 92 6.43 4.22 -8.47
CA GLU A 92 7.48 3.18 -8.37
C GLU A 92 7.57 2.35 -9.65
N LYS A 93 6.43 1.87 -10.18
CA LYS A 93 6.38 1.07 -11.41
C LYS A 93 6.87 1.85 -12.63
N GLN A 94 6.57 3.14 -12.71
CA GLN A 94 7.01 4.01 -13.82
C GLN A 94 8.52 4.32 -13.75
N ILE A 95 9.04 4.64 -12.56
CA ILE A 95 10.46 4.99 -12.36
C ILE A 95 11.36 3.76 -12.54
N LEU A 96 10.94 2.60 -12.04
CA LEU A 96 11.72 1.37 -12.13
C LEU A 96 11.71 0.74 -13.52
N GLY A 97 10.87 1.24 -14.44
CA GLY A 97 10.80 0.74 -15.82
C GLY A 97 10.51 -0.77 -15.91
N THR A 98 9.99 -1.37 -14.84
CA THR A 98 9.61 -2.78 -14.81
C THR A 98 8.25 -2.95 -15.46
N SER A 99 8.19 -2.64 -16.76
CA SER A 99 7.32 -3.35 -17.69
C SER A 99 7.73 -4.82 -17.61
N SER A 100 7.11 -5.55 -16.68
CA SER A 100 7.31 -7.00 -16.54
C SER A 100 6.59 -7.73 -17.67
N THR A 101 6.91 -7.37 -18.90
CA THR A 101 6.78 -8.19 -20.10
C THR A 101 8.15 -8.78 -20.43
N GLU A 102 8.89 -9.22 -19.41
CA GLU A 102 10.06 -10.06 -19.62
C GLU A 102 9.54 -11.40 -20.16
N ALA A 103 9.83 -11.69 -21.44
CA ALA A 103 9.45 -12.93 -22.11
C ALA A 103 9.73 -14.12 -21.20
N VAL A 104 8.74 -14.91 -20.86
CA VAL A 104 8.92 -15.98 -19.86
C VAL A 104 9.54 -17.21 -20.54
N LYS A 105 10.57 -17.81 -19.96
CA LYS A 105 11.17 -19.07 -20.42
C LYS A 105 10.82 -20.21 -19.47
N TYR A 106 10.38 -21.33 -20.01
CA TYR A 106 10.17 -22.56 -19.25
C TYR A 106 11.39 -23.47 -19.36
N CYS A 107 11.85 -23.97 -18.23
CA CYS A 107 12.98 -24.90 -18.21
C CYS A 107 12.58 -26.25 -18.81
N ALA A 108 13.23 -26.66 -19.90
CA ALA A 108 12.98 -27.95 -20.55
C ALA A 108 13.26 -29.17 -19.64
N LYS A 109 14.08 -29.03 -18.59
CA LYS A 109 14.43 -30.12 -17.66
C LYS A 109 13.47 -30.27 -16.48
N CYS A 110 13.03 -29.16 -15.88
CA CYS A 110 12.26 -29.20 -14.63
C CYS A 110 10.92 -28.47 -14.66
N GLY A 111 10.57 -27.86 -15.80
CA GLY A 111 9.31 -27.13 -15.99
C GLY A 111 9.22 -25.79 -15.25
N ALA A 112 10.26 -25.38 -14.51
CA ALA A 112 10.23 -24.12 -13.78
C ALA A 112 10.07 -22.92 -14.74
N GLN A 113 9.24 -21.97 -14.34
CA GLN A 113 9.08 -20.68 -15.00
C GLN A 113 10.24 -19.76 -14.62
N ASN A 114 10.91 -19.16 -15.60
CA ASN A 114 12.04 -18.26 -15.40
C ASN A 114 11.81 -16.97 -16.21
N ALA A 115 12.34 -15.85 -15.73
CA ALA A 115 12.34 -14.61 -16.49
C ALA A 115 13.26 -14.73 -17.72
N GLY A 116 12.92 -14.06 -18.83
CA GLY A 116 13.57 -14.28 -20.13
C GLY A 116 15.03 -13.90 -20.23
N ASN A 117 15.47 -13.04 -19.32
CA ASN A 117 16.86 -12.62 -19.15
C ASN A 117 17.72 -13.66 -18.41
N TYR A 118 17.14 -14.73 -17.86
CA TYR A 118 17.89 -15.77 -17.15
C TYR A 118 18.60 -16.69 -18.15
N LYS A 119 19.92 -16.84 -18.00
CA LYS A 119 20.73 -17.80 -18.77
C LYS A 119 20.63 -19.23 -18.25
N PHE A 120 20.28 -19.40 -16.98
CA PHE A 120 20.19 -20.68 -16.29
C PHE A 120 18.92 -20.75 -15.46
N CYS A 121 18.37 -21.94 -15.30
CA CYS A 121 17.17 -22.16 -14.51
C CYS A 121 17.43 -21.88 -13.03
N SER A 122 16.57 -21.04 -12.42
CA SER A 122 16.64 -20.71 -11.00
C SER A 122 16.41 -21.90 -10.06
N LYS A 123 15.75 -22.96 -10.55
CA LYS A 123 15.43 -24.16 -9.77
C LYS A 123 16.48 -25.27 -9.90
N CYS A 124 17.01 -25.50 -11.10
CA CYS A 124 17.85 -26.68 -11.36
C CYS A 124 19.19 -26.38 -12.05
N GLY A 125 19.51 -25.10 -12.29
CA GLY A 125 20.78 -24.66 -12.87
C GLY A 125 21.00 -25.03 -14.35
N THR A 126 20.02 -25.67 -14.99
CA THR A 126 20.15 -26.07 -16.41
C THR A 126 20.11 -24.83 -17.31
N PRO A 127 20.98 -24.72 -18.33
CA PRO A 127 20.94 -23.62 -19.28
C PRO A 127 19.56 -23.47 -19.91
N LEU A 128 19.06 -22.24 -19.96
CA LEU A 128 17.80 -21.91 -20.61
C LEU A 128 18.10 -21.48 -22.04
N VAL A 129 17.70 -22.32 -23.01
CA VAL A 129 17.70 -21.99 -24.44
C VAL A 129 16.53 -21.06 -24.74
#